data_AF-K2E818-F1
#
_entry.id   AF-K2E818-F1
#
_cell.length_a   1.000
_cell.length_b   1.000
_cell.length_c   1.000
_cell.angle_alpha   90.00
_cell.angle_beta   90.00
_cell.angle_gamma   90.00
#
_symmetry.space_group_name_H-M   'P 1'
#
loop_
_entity.id
_entity.type
_entity.pdbx_description
1 polymer ?
#
loop_
_entity_poly.entity_id
_entity_poly.type
_entity_poly.pdbx_seq_one_letter_code
_entity_poly.pdbx_strand_id
1 'polypeptide(L)' 'MKLSKLMHIASVVVGFVGAVTFLGAVFGGADNIVFGITKLDVLLCSGILVLFAIWGQIGAIHHMMLEKHGEII' A
#
# COMPACT_ATOMS: atom_id res chain seq x y z
N MET A 1 -2.16 -13.66 18.30
CA MET A 1 -1.25 -13.78 17.13
C MET A 1 -0.20 -12.69 17.24
N LYS A 2 1.08 -12.95 16.92
CA LYS A 2 2.15 -11.93 17.02
C LYS A 2 1.73 -10.66 16.28
N LEU A 3 1.96 -9.49 16.88
CA LEU A 3 1.58 -8.17 16.36
C LEU A 3 2.07 -7.95 14.90
N SER A 4 3.25 -8.49 14.60
CA SER A 4 3.84 -8.56 13.26
C SER A 4 2.94 -9.20 12.20
N LYS A 5 2.19 -10.27 12.55
CA LYS A 5 1.27 -10.94 11.62
C LYS A 5 0.06 -10.07 11.28
N LEU A 6 -0.42 -9.28 12.23
CA LEU A 6 -1.53 -8.35 12.03
C LEU A 6 -1.10 -7.18 11.11
N MET A 7 0.09 -6.63 11.34
CA MET A 7 0.66 -5.57 10.51
C MET A 7 0.90 -6.05 9.06
N HIS A 8 1.35 -7.28 8.88
CA HIS A 8 1.54 -7.84 7.54
C HIS A 8 0.20 -7.98 6.79
N ILE A 9 -0.83 -8.52 7.44
CA ILE A 9 -2.15 -8.65 6.81
C ILE A 9 -2.72 -7.26 6.49
N ALA A 10 -2.60 -6.30 7.40
CA ALA A 10 -3.05 -4.94 7.18
C ALA A 10 -2.32 -4.27 5.99
N SER A 11 -0.99 -4.44 5.88
CA SER A 11 -0.24 -3.85 4.76
C SER A 11 -0.61 -4.46 3.42
N VAL A 12 -0.87 -5.77 3.37
CA VAL A 12 -1.32 -6.47 2.16
C VAL A 12 -2.70 -5.97 1.73
N VAL A 13 -3.65 -5.82 2.67
CA VAL A 13 -5.00 -5.30 2.37
C VAL A 13 -4.95 -3.86 1.87
N VAL A 14 -4.19 -2.99 2.55
CA VAL A 14 -4.04 -1.58 2.15
C VAL A 14 -3.37 -1.46 0.78
N GLY A 15 -2.32 -2.26 0.52
CA GLY A 15 -1.66 -2.30 -0.78
C GLY A 15 -2.59 -2.80 -1.90
N PHE A 16 -3.41 -3.82 -1.64
CA PHE A 16 -4.37 -4.34 -2.59
C PHE A 16 -5.46 -3.32 -2.93
N VAL A 17 -6.02 -2.64 -1.92
CA VAL A 17 -6.99 -1.56 -2.12
C VAL A 17 -6.36 -0.46 -2.97
N GLY A 18 -5.14 -0.01 -2.64
CA GLY A 18 -4.42 1.00 -3.42
C GLY A 18 -4.24 0.61 -4.89
N ALA A 19 -3.93 -0.66 -5.18
CA ALA A 19 -3.80 -1.16 -6.55
C ALA A 19 -5.14 -1.16 -7.31
N VAL A 20 -6.24 -1.58 -6.67
CA VAL A 20 -7.58 -1.54 -7.29
C VAL A 20 -8.00 -0.11 -7.59
N THR A 21 -7.77 0.83 -6.66
CA THR A 21 -8.08 2.25 -6.88
C THR A 21 -7.24 2.85 -8.00
N PHE A 22 -5.95 2.48 -8.10
CA PHE A 22 -5.07 2.88 -9.21
C PHE A 22 -5.63 2.39 -10.55
N LEU A 23 -5.98 1.11 -10.65
CA LEU A 23 -6.57 0.54 -11.87
C LEU A 23 -7.88 1.24 -12.23
N GLY A 24 -8.74 1.49 -11.25
CA GLY A 24 -9.97 2.28 -11.44
C GLY A 24 -9.71 3.69 -11.95
N ALA A 25 -8.66 4.36 -11.47
CA ALA A 25 -8.28 5.71 -11.90
C ALA A 25 -7.69 5.76 -13.32
N VAL A 26 -6.86 4.77 -13.66
CA VAL A 26 -6.19 4.69 -14.97
C VAL A 26 -7.18 4.30 -16.07
N PHE A 27 -7.99 3.28 -15.83
CA PHE A 27 -8.94 2.74 -16.81
C PHE A 27 -10.34 3.38 -16.73
N GLY A 28 -10.64 4.11 -15.65
CA GLY A 28 -11.90 4.84 -15.50
C GLY A 28 -11.93 6.12 -16.32
N GLY A 29 -13.01 6.29 -17.09
CA GLY A 29 -13.22 7.45 -17.97
C GLY A 29 -13.76 8.71 -17.27
N ALA A 30 -14.11 8.63 -15.98
CA ALA A 30 -14.82 9.72 -15.30
C ALA A 30 -13.94 10.46 -14.29
N ASP A 31 -13.93 11.79 -14.40
CA ASP A 31 -13.73 12.65 -13.23
C ASP A 31 -14.80 12.30 -12.19
N ASN A 32 -14.44 12.30 -10.90
CA ASN A 32 -15.31 11.99 -9.75
C ASN A 32 -15.51 10.49 -9.40
N ILE A 33 -14.52 9.61 -9.58
CA ILE A 33 -14.55 8.26 -8.96
C ILE A 33 -14.68 8.34 -7.43
N VAL A 34 -14.14 9.41 -6.83
CA VAL A 34 -14.32 9.76 -5.41
C VAL A 34 -14.67 11.25 -5.36
N PHE A 35 -15.83 11.60 -4.79
CA PHE A 35 -16.35 12.96 -4.51
C PHE A 35 -15.43 14.14 -4.89
N GLY A 36 -15.57 14.69 -6.10
CA GLY A 36 -14.90 15.94 -6.49
C GLY A 36 -13.38 15.85 -6.70
N ILE A 37 -12.78 14.67 -6.58
CA ILE A 37 -11.33 14.46 -6.77
C ILE A 37 -11.04 14.31 -8.27
N THR A 38 -10.12 15.13 -8.78
CA THR A 38 -9.75 15.13 -10.20
C THR A 38 -8.91 13.92 -10.55
N LYS A 39 -8.89 13.53 -11.83
CA LYS A 39 -8.08 12.39 -12.30
C LYS A 39 -6.60 12.54 -11.95
N LEU A 40 -6.07 13.77 -11.95
CA LEU A 40 -4.69 14.10 -11.56
C LEU A 40 -4.42 13.83 -10.07
N ASP A 41 -5.34 14.22 -9.19
CA ASP A 41 -5.23 13.97 -7.75
C ASP A 41 -5.22 12.47 -7.45
N VAL A 42 -6.07 11.69 -8.13
CA VAL A 42 -6.10 10.23 -7.96
C VAL A 42 -4.80 9.59 -8.46
N LEU A 43 -4.24 10.07 -9.58
CA LEU A 43 -2.98 9.55 -10.13
C LEU A 43 -1.79 9.83 -9.19
N LEU A 44 -1.71 11.04 -8.63
CA LEU A 44 -0.69 11.42 -7.66
C LEU A 44 -0.83 10.63 -6.35
N CYS A 45 -2.04 10.55 -5.79
CA CYS A 45 -2.30 9.78 -4.58
C CYS A 45 -1.95 8.31 -4.75
N SER A 46 -2.35 7.72 -5.88
CA SER A 46 -2.09 6.31 -6.14
C SER A 46 -0.60 6.03 -6.38
N GLY A 47 0.13 6.94 -7.03
CA GLY A 47 1.60 6.85 -7.11
C GLY A 47 2.28 6.88 -5.73
N ILE A 48 1.83 7.75 -4.83
CA ILE A 48 2.33 7.81 -3.44
C ILE A 48 1.98 6.53 -2.68
N LEU A 49 0.75 6.01 -2.82
CA LEU A 49 0.34 4.75 -2.19
C LEU A 49 1.16 3.56 -2.67
N VAL A 50 1.53 3.51 -3.97
CA VAL A 50 2.42 2.48 -4.51
C VAL A 50 3.81 2.58 -3.88
N LEU A 51 4.40 3.77 -3.79
CA LEU A 51 5.67 3.99 -3.11
C LEU A 51 5.61 3.55 -1.64
N PHE A 52 4.52 3.88 -0.95
CA PHE A 52 4.29 3.49 0.44
C PHE A 52 4.17 1.97 0.59
N ALA A 53 3.48 1.30 -0.34
CA ALA A 53 3.35 -0.15 -0.36
C ALA A 53 4.70 -0.85 -0.59
N ILE A 54 5.52 -0.34 -1.50
CA ILE A 54 6.88 -0.86 -1.76
C ILE A 54 7.74 -0.72 -0.49
N TRP A 55 7.81 0.47 0.09
CA TRP A 55 8.60 0.70 1.29
C TRP A 55 8.09 -0.09 2.50
N GLY A 56 6.77 -0.24 2.65
CA GLY A 56 6.15 -1.06 3.69
C GLY A 56 6.47 -2.55 3.53
N GLN A 57 6.47 -3.07 2.30
CA GLN A 57 6.87 -4.45 2.01
C GLN A 57 8.37 -4.67 2.30
N ILE A 58 9.24 -3.75 1.87
CA ILE A 58 10.68 -3.82 2.15
C ILE A 58 10.94 -3.80 3.66
N GLY A 59 10.30 -2.88 4.40
CA GLY A 59 10.42 -2.79 5.85
C GLY A 59 9.92 -4.06 6.56
N ALA A 60 8.81 -4.64 6.12
CA ALA A 60 8.31 -5.90 6.65
C ALA A 60 9.28 -7.07 6.38
N ILE A 61 9.85 -7.15 5.17
CA ILE A 61 10.85 -8.17 4.83
C ILE A 61 12.11 -8.00 5.69
N HIS A 62 12.60 -6.77 5.84
CA HIS A 62 13.76 -6.45 6.67
C HIS A 62 13.52 -6.86 8.13
N HIS A 63 12.36 -6.52 8.69
CA HIS A 63 12.00 -6.88 10.07
C HIS A 63 11.87 -8.40 10.27
N MET A 64 11.29 -9.13 9.30
CA MET A 64 11.25 -10.59 9.33
C MET A 64 12.65 -11.22 9.22
N MET A 65 13.58 -10.57 8.49
CA MET A 65 14.96 -11.02 8.36
C MET A 65 15.73 -10.87 9.69
N LEU A 66 15.56 -9.74 10.37
CA LEU A 66 16.15 -9.45 11.68
C LEU A 66 15.62 -10.41 12.76
N GLU A 67 14.29 -10.61 12.81
CA GLU A 67 13.69 -11.60 13.72
C GLU A 67 14.24 -13.02 13.50
N LYS A 68 14.57 -13.40 12.26
CA LYS A 68 15.17 -14.70 11.93
C LYS A 68 16.63 -14.84 12.37
N HIS A 69 17.39 -13.74 12.38
CA HIS A 69 18.81 -13.74 12.77
C HIS A 69 19.02 -13.51 14.27
N GLY A 70 17.95 -13.35 15.05
CA GLY A 70 18.02 -13.11 16.49
C GLY A 70 18.36 -11.65 16.85
N GLU A 71 18.41 -10.75 15.86
CA GLU A 71 18.50 -9.31 16.10
C GLU A 71 17.11 -8.79 16.48
N ILE A 72 16.95 -8.53 17.77
CA ILE A 72 15.76 -7.88 18.32
C ILE A 72 15.95 -6.38 18.12
N ILE A 73 15.07 -5.75 17.35
CA ILE A 73 14.97 -4.28 17.25
C ILE A 73 14.15 -3.75 18.42
#